data_AF-A0A2V6N296-F1
#
_entry.id   AF-A0A2V6N296-F1
#
_cell.length_a   1.000
_cell.length_b   1.000
_cell.length_c   1.000
_cell.angle_alpha   90.00
_cell.angle_beta   90.00
_cell.angle_gamma   90.00
#
_symmetry.space_group_name_H-M   'P 1'
#
loop_
_entity.id
_entity.type
_entity.pdbx_description
1 polymer ?
#
loop_
_entity_poly.entity_id
_entity_poly.type
_entity_poly.pdbx_seq_one_letter_code
_entity_poly.pdbx_strand_id
1 'polypeptide(L)'
;MSARTTRSGVDGSRPTILKLSTFLASVLVLSATISPPLAAEESVGEKIKKIFSTPTPTPTPHKRKKSTTAKKESASPSPTPSRKKKSVSPSPAVSPTAKAKKKSSPTPEPSETPSPTPTPSLSPTATATPESGKRGAPNATLLPEAISGFENYPPKVQQLLSSALELTTRNLDYKYGSADPGNGGMDCSGFVYFVLKHDGVEDVPRDSSEQYIWLRRAGKFEPVVGQKDDSFEFDNLKPGDLLFWTGTYAIKRDPPITHAMIYLGREKKTGARVMVGASDGRTYQSQQRFGVSVFDFKMPRADKGEIEDGKVHPRFVGYAHIPGL
;
A
#
# COMPACT_ATOMS: atom_id res chain seq x y z
N MET A 1 -14.40 -81.38 27.44
CA MET A 1 -14.10 -80.18 28.24
C MET A 1 -14.94 -79.02 27.71
N SER A 2 -15.14 -77.96 28.52
CA SER A 2 -15.98 -76.75 28.32
C SER A 2 -16.12 -76.25 26.86
N ALA A 3 -17.27 -75.79 26.35
CA ALA A 3 -18.60 -75.47 26.91
C ALA A 3 -18.69 -74.32 27.95
N ARG A 4 -19.20 -73.16 27.53
CA ARG A 4 -19.71 -72.01 28.30
C ARG A 4 -20.55 -71.15 27.29
N THR A 5 -21.89 -71.06 27.31
CA THR A 5 -22.82 -70.40 28.26
C THR A 5 -22.59 -68.87 28.30
N THR A 6 -23.55 -67.94 28.14
CA THR A 6 -25.03 -67.86 28.33
C THR A 6 -25.78 -67.44 27.04
N ARG A 7 -27.00 -67.90 26.69
CA ARG A 7 -28.34 -67.77 27.32
C ARG A 7 -28.90 -66.34 27.43
N SER A 8 -30.10 -66.14 26.84
CA SER A 8 -30.99 -64.97 26.97
C SER A 8 -32.39 -65.39 27.52
N GLY A 9 -33.18 -64.41 27.97
CA GLY A 9 -34.63 -64.50 28.29
C GLY A 9 -35.40 -63.39 27.55
N VAL A 10 -36.68 -63.50 27.17
CA VAL A 10 -37.91 -63.74 27.99
C VAL A 10 -38.21 -62.52 28.88
N ASP A 11 -39.32 -61.75 28.76
CA ASP A 11 -40.46 -61.69 27.80
C ASP A 11 -41.15 -60.27 27.89
N GLY A 12 -42.23 -59.85 27.20
CA GLY A 12 -43.16 -60.55 26.31
C GLY A 12 -44.40 -59.75 25.81
N SER A 13 -45.60 -60.19 26.20
CA SER A 13 -46.95 -59.88 25.66
C SER A 13 -47.45 -58.41 25.56
N ARG A 14 -47.77 -57.99 24.32
CA ARG A 14 -49.09 -57.55 23.76
C ARG A 14 -50.33 -57.41 24.71
N PRO A 15 -51.45 -56.79 24.26
CA PRO A 15 -51.64 -55.54 23.47
C PRO A 15 -52.87 -54.68 23.95
N THR A 16 -53.10 -53.49 23.37
CA THR A 16 -54.46 -52.90 23.36
C THR A 16 -54.75 -52.02 22.13
N ILE A 17 -56.02 -51.95 21.71
CA ILE A 17 -56.54 -51.10 20.62
C ILE A 17 -57.64 -50.21 21.21
N LEU A 18 -57.67 -48.92 20.85
CA LEU A 18 -58.90 -48.12 20.90
C LEU A 18 -58.95 -47.12 19.74
N LYS A 19 -60.16 -46.66 19.39
CA LYS A 19 -60.46 -45.94 18.14
C LYS A 19 -60.82 -44.47 18.36
N LEU A 20 -60.45 -43.65 17.37
CA LEU A 20 -61.28 -42.63 16.71
C LEU A 20 -62.17 -41.71 17.57
N SER A 21 -61.88 -40.40 17.55
CA SER A 21 -62.92 -39.37 17.40
C SER A 21 -62.34 -38.10 16.77
N THR A 22 -63.16 -37.40 15.99
CA THR A 22 -62.84 -36.13 15.31
C THR A 22 -63.56 -34.97 15.96
N PHE A 23 -62.91 -33.82 16.11
CA PHE A 23 -63.62 -32.53 16.21
C PHE A 23 -62.79 -31.40 15.58
N LEU A 24 -63.42 -30.62 14.70
CA LEU A 24 -62.91 -29.30 14.29
C LEU A 24 -63.42 -28.25 15.26
N ALA A 25 -62.56 -27.29 15.62
CA ALA A 25 -62.97 -26.01 16.18
C ALA A 25 -62.05 -24.92 15.61
N SER A 26 -62.58 -24.09 14.72
CA SER A 26 -61.85 -22.99 14.08
C SER A 26 -61.83 -21.75 14.98
N VAL A 27 -60.64 -21.19 15.24
CA VAL A 27 -60.50 -19.85 15.82
C VAL A 27 -59.65 -18.99 14.88
N LEU A 28 -60.35 -18.21 14.06
CA LEU A 28 -59.74 -17.34 13.04
C LEU A 28 -59.41 -15.96 13.65
N VAL A 29 -58.21 -15.80 14.20
CA VAL A 29 -57.74 -14.50 14.70
C VAL A 29 -57.09 -13.70 13.56
N LEU A 30 -57.81 -12.71 13.03
CA LEU A 30 -57.22 -11.66 12.18
C LEU A 30 -56.47 -10.65 13.07
N SER A 31 -55.17 -10.85 13.27
CA SER A 31 -54.27 -9.84 13.82
C SER A 31 -53.55 -9.08 12.69
N ALA A 32 -54.24 -8.13 12.08
CA ALA A 32 -53.68 -7.29 11.02
C ALA A 32 -52.81 -6.15 11.61
N THR A 33 -51.52 -6.40 11.80
CA THR A 33 -50.55 -5.40 12.29
C THR A 33 -49.48 -5.09 11.25
N ILE A 34 -49.83 -4.12 10.38
CA ILE A 34 -48.96 -3.16 9.67
C ILE A 34 -47.45 -3.49 9.72
N SER A 35 -46.94 -4.11 8.65
CA SER A 35 -45.49 -4.12 8.39
C SER A 35 -45.01 -2.70 8.04
N PRO A 36 -43.96 -2.16 8.68
CA PRO A 36 -43.27 -0.99 8.13
C PRO A 36 -42.61 -1.37 6.79
N PRO A 37 -42.50 -0.43 5.83
CA PRO A 37 -41.76 -0.70 4.60
C PRO A 37 -40.28 -0.95 4.93
N LEU A 38 -39.70 -1.98 4.32
CA LEU A 38 -38.25 -2.18 4.29
C LEU A 38 -37.59 -0.94 3.69
N ALA A 39 -36.84 -0.21 4.52
CA ALA A 39 -35.87 0.73 4.01
C ALA A 39 -34.87 -0.05 3.13
N ALA A 40 -34.54 0.49 1.96
CA ALA A 40 -33.56 -0.15 1.10
C ALA A 40 -32.19 -0.14 1.79
N GLU A 41 -31.53 -1.31 1.82
CA GLU A 41 -30.10 -1.41 2.09
C GLU A 41 -29.34 -0.61 1.03
N GLU A 42 -28.96 0.64 1.35
CA GLU A 42 -28.06 1.44 0.51
C GLU A 42 -26.69 0.77 0.49
N SER A 43 -26.47 -0.07 -0.53
CA SER A 43 -25.22 -0.78 -0.77
C SER A 43 -24.00 0.13 -0.57
N VAL A 44 -23.08 -0.30 0.28
CA VAL A 44 -21.85 0.43 0.62
C VAL A 44 -21.04 0.79 -0.64
N GLY A 45 -21.10 -0.05 -1.68
CA GLY A 45 -20.45 0.20 -2.98
C GLY A 45 -20.99 1.43 -3.73
N GLU A 46 -22.24 1.83 -3.51
CA GLU A 46 -22.84 3.04 -4.13
C GLU A 46 -22.21 4.32 -3.54
N LYS A 47 -21.95 4.31 -2.22
CA LYS A 47 -21.32 5.44 -1.50
C LYS A 47 -19.84 5.60 -1.86
N ILE A 48 -19.12 4.49 -2.06
CA ILE A 48 -17.71 4.50 -2.51
C ILE A 48 -17.58 5.16 -3.89
N LYS A 49 -18.40 4.79 -4.87
CA LYS A 49 -18.40 5.43 -6.21
C LYS A 49 -18.58 6.95 -6.16
N LYS A 50 -19.43 7.43 -5.24
CA LYS A 50 -19.78 8.84 -5.12
C LYS A 50 -18.64 9.70 -4.55
N ILE A 51 -17.82 9.15 -3.67
CA ILE A 51 -16.62 9.81 -3.11
C ILE A 51 -15.55 10.00 -4.20
N PHE A 52 -15.30 8.95 -5.00
CA PHE A 52 -14.33 8.97 -6.10
C PHE A 52 -14.66 9.93 -7.27
N SER A 53 -15.87 10.49 -7.31
CA SER A 53 -16.36 11.31 -8.44
C SER A 53 -16.08 12.81 -8.31
N THR A 54 -15.34 13.24 -7.28
CA THR A 54 -15.08 14.68 -7.01
C THR A 54 -13.61 15.07 -7.24
N PRO A 55 -13.30 16.03 -8.14
CA PRO A 55 -11.94 16.53 -8.28
C PRO A 55 -11.56 17.40 -7.08
N THR A 56 -10.48 17.02 -6.38
CA THR A 56 -9.99 17.76 -5.20
C THR A 56 -9.36 19.10 -5.62
N PRO A 57 -9.77 20.25 -5.03
CA PRO A 57 -9.23 21.55 -5.40
C PRO A 57 -7.83 21.79 -4.82
N THR A 58 -6.90 22.24 -5.68
CA THR A 58 -5.51 22.57 -5.31
C THR A 58 -5.42 23.78 -4.37
N PRO A 59 -4.70 23.70 -3.24
CA PRO A 59 -4.54 24.83 -2.31
C PRO A 59 -3.48 25.85 -2.78
N THR A 60 -3.90 27.10 -3.00
CA THR A 60 -3.02 28.24 -3.35
C THR A 60 -2.37 28.84 -2.08
N PRO A 61 -1.06 29.18 -2.08
CA PRO A 61 -0.35 29.57 -0.86
C PRO A 61 -0.65 31.01 -0.39
N HIS A 62 -1.16 31.16 0.83
CA HIS A 62 -1.37 32.48 1.47
C HIS A 62 -0.09 33.02 2.13
N LYS A 63 0.24 34.29 1.82
CA LYS A 63 1.39 35.01 2.39
C LYS A 63 1.15 35.39 3.86
N ARG A 64 2.07 35.03 4.77
CA ARG A 64 2.09 35.51 6.17
C ARG A 64 2.20 37.04 6.21
N LYS A 65 1.31 37.71 6.95
CA LYS A 65 1.52 39.07 7.46
C LYS A 65 2.17 39.03 8.84
N LYS A 66 2.86 40.11 9.20
CA LYS A 66 3.64 40.31 10.44
C LYS A 66 2.94 41.35 11.31
N SER A 67 2.87 41.14 12.63
CA SER A 67 2.39 42.10 13.63
C SER A 67 3.33 42.15 14.84
N THR A 68 3.29 43.25 15.60
CA THR A 68 4.34 43.60 16.58
C THR A 68 3.83 44.53 17.69
N THR A 69 3.98 44.15 18.96
CA THR A 69 4.08 45.02 20.18
C THR A 69 4.57 44.15 21.35
N ALA A 70 5.69 44.47 22.01
CA ALA A 70 5.83 45.32 23.22
C ALA A 70 5.19 44.67 24.49
N LYS A 71 5.91 44.05 25.44
CA LYS A 71 7.10 44.40 26.29
C LYS A 71 6.70 44.93 27.68
N LYS A 72 7.17 44.27 28.76
CA LYS A 72 7.34 44.84 30.11
C LYS A 72 8.53 44.16 30.82
N GLU A 73 9.21 44.85 31.73
CA GLU A 73 10.51 44.46 32.32
C GLU A 73 10.48 44.35 33.85
N SER A 74 11.36 43.50 34.41
CA SER A 74 12.04 43.58 35.72
C SER A 74 12.78 42.25 35.98
N ALA A 75 13.99 42.14 36.54
CA ALA A 75 15.14 43.04 36.68
C ALA A 75 16.42 42.18 36.94
N SER A 76 17.60 42.77 36.98
CA SER A 76 18.88 42.10 37.32
C SER A 76 19.56 42.83 38.49
N PRO A 77 20.54 42.23 39.19
CA PRO A 77 21.94 42.48 38.77
C PRO A 77 22.91 41.28 38.94
N SER A 78 24.12 41.47 38.41
CA SER A 78 25.33 40.62 38.61
C SER A 78 26.51 41.52 38.98
N PRO A 79 27.56 41.01 39.67
CA PRO A 79 28.88 41.63 39.61
C PRO A 79 30.06 40.66 39.36
N THR A 80 31.12 41.19 38.76
CA THR A 80 32.45 40.56 38.60
C THR A 80 33.54 41.63 38.83
N PRO A 81 34.75 41.31 39.34
CA PRO A 81 35.95 41.86 38.68
C PRO A 81 37.30 41.08 38.79
N SER A 82 37.89 40.77 37.62
CA SER A 82 39.28 41.08 37.16
C SER A 82 40.55 40.99 38.06
N ARG A 83 41.64 40.31 37.58
CA ARG A 83 42.96 40.94 37.20
C ARG A 83 44.16 39.99 36.80
N LYS A 84 44.89 40.39 35.73
CA LYS A 84 46.38 40.33 35.46
C LYS A 84 47.18 38.98 35.39
N LYS A 85 48.36 38.85 34.73
CA LYS A 85 49.00 39.43 33.49
C LYS A 85 50.44 38.87 33.22
N LYS A 86 50.81 38.47 31.97
CA LYS A 86 52.14 38.49 31.25
C LYS A 86 52.13 37.42 30.11
N SER A 87 52.36 37.69 28.80
CA SER A 87 53.57 38.05 28.01
C SER A 87 54.60 36.91 27.88
N VAL A 88 55.13 36.53 26.70
CA VAL A 88 55.99 37.30 25.76
C VAL A 88 55.71 37.00 24.26
N SER A 89 56.09 37.92 23.36
CA SER A 89 56.29 37.77 21.90
C SER A 89 57.41 38.74 21.45
N PRO A 90 58.03 38.60 20.25
CA PRO A 90 57.83 39.65 19.24
C PRO A 90 57.82 39.20 17.75
N SER A 91 57.43 40.15 16.88
CA SER A 91 57.54 40.19 15.41
C SER A 91 57.97 41.63 15.01
N PRO A 92 58.35 41.92 13.74
CA PRO A 92 57.47 42.65 12.81
C PRO A 92 57.63 42.08 11.35
N ALA A 93 57.32 42.68 10.18
CA ALA A 93 56.76 43.96 9.69
C ALA A 93 56.14 43.70 8.26
N VAL A 94 55.60 44.59 7.40
CA VAL A 94 55.28 46.05 7.35
C VAL A 94 54.04 46.25 6.44
N SER A 95 53.38 47.42 6.46
CA SER A 95 52.46 47.92 5.40
C SER A 95 52.28 49.45 5.54
N PRO A 96 51.95 50.25 4.49
CA PRO A 96 50.56 50.63 4.11
C PRO A 96 50.37 50.65 2.55
N THR A 97 49.52 51.40 1.80
CA THR A 97 48.62 52.59 1.97
C THR A 97 47.60 52.66 0.77
N ALA A 98 46.87 53.77 0.53
CA ALA A 98 45.46 53.98 0.94
C ALA A 98 44.73 55.05 0.06
N LYS A 99 43.43 55.31 0.33
CA LYS A 99 42.52 56.39 -0.18
C LYS A 99 41.63 56.10 -1.43
N ALA A 100 40.61 56.95 -1.63
CA ALA A 100 39.45 56.73 -2.52
C ALA A 100 38.71 58.06 -2.91
N LYS A 101 37.80 58.04 -3.91
CA LYS A 101 36.61 58.94 -4.06
C LYS A 101 35.62 58.54 -5.18
N LYS A 102 34.44 59.21 -5.22
CA LYS A 102 33.29 59.06 -6.15
C LYS A 102 33.56 59.77 -7.51
N LYS A 103 32.87 59.57 -8.65
CA LYS A 103 31.43 59.84 -8.92
C LYS A 103 31.08 59.64 -10.43
N SER A 104 29.77 59.58 -10.76
CA SER A 104 29.10 59.86 -12.07
C SER A 104 29.21 58.87 -13.26
N SER A 105 28.14 58.85 -14.06
CA SER A 105 27.91 58.13 -15.33
C SER A 105 27.47 59.16 -16.41
N PRO A 106 27.61 58.87 -17.72
CA PRO A 106 26.40 58.72 -18.54
C PRO A 106 26.44 57.55 -19.56
N THR A 107 25.25 57.16 -20.03
CA THR A 107 25.01 56.12 -21.07
C THR A 107 24.67 56.78 -22.42
N PRO A 108 25.02 56.16 -23.56
CA PRO A 108 23.96 55.65 -24.45
C PRO A 108 24.16 54.19 -24.93
N GLU A 109 23.05 53.59 -25.36
CA GLU A 109 22.92 52.29 -26.05
C GLU A 109 23.10 52.42 -27.59
N PRO A 110 23.02 51.33 -28.39
CA PRO A 110 23.04 49.88 -28.07
C PRO A 110 24.05 49.06 -28.90
N SER A 111 24.43 47.85 -28.43
CA SER A 111 24.93 46.79 -29.32
C SER A 111 24.81 45.37 -28.72
N GLU A 112 23.99 44.55 -29.38
CA GLU A 112 24.01 43.08 -29.52
C GLU A 112 24.42 42.15 -28.35
N THR A 113 23.41 41.79 -27.56
CA THR A 113 23.19 40.46 -26.93
C THR A 113 23.68 39.29 -27.82
N PRO A 114 24.50 38.34 -27.30
CA PRO A 114 23.92 37.14 -26.67
C PRO A 114 24.27 36.94 -25.18
N SER A 115 23.31 36.39 -24.43
CA SER A 115 23.50 35.87 -23.05
C SER A 115 24.05 34.43 -23.06
N PRO A 116 24.55 33.89 -21.93
CA PRO A 116 25.46 32.75 -21.94
C PRO A 116 24.81 31.37 -22.08
N THR A 117 25.68 30.44 -22.50
CA THR A 117 25.55 28.98 -22.57
C THR A 117 24.59 28.35 -21.52
N PRO A 118 23.50 27.68 -21.94
CA PRO A 118 22.82 26.73 -21.06
C PRO A 118 23.66 25.47 -20.88
N THR A 119 23.81 25.02 -19.63
CA THR A 119 24.41 23.73 -19.28
C THR A 119 23.66 22.58 -19.99
N PRO A 120 24.35 21.55 -20.51
CA PRO A 120 23.68 20.41 -21.14
C PRO A 120 22.84 19.66 -20.10
N SER A 121 21.53 19.87 -20.15
CA SER A 121 20.55 19.06 -19.42
C SER A 121 20.63 17.62 -19.93
N LEU A 122 20.73 16.65 -19.01
CA LEU A 122 20.74 15.23 -19.36
C LEU A 122 19.32 14.81 -19.77
N SER A 123 19.04 14.86 -21.08
CA SER A 123 17.83 14.27 -21.67
C SER A 123 17.70 12.81 -21.21
N PRO A 124 16.56 12.39 -20.65
CA PRO A 124 16.34 10.99 -20.32
C PRO A 124 16.39 10.18 -21.62
N THR A 125 17.30 9.20 -21.69
CA THR A 125 17.36 8.25 -22.79
C THR A 125 15.99 7.60 -22.95
N ALA A 126 15.43 7.64 -24.17
CA ALA A 126 14.15 7.01 -24.46
C ALA A 126 14.24 5.52 -24.14
N THR A 127 13.64 5.11 -23.02
CA THR A 127 13.41 3.69 -22.73
C THR A 127 12.45 3.20 -23.79
N ALA A 128 12.86 2.18 -24.55
CA ALA A 128 12.08 1.68 -25.66
C ALA A 128 10.69 1.25 -25.17
N THR A 129 9.64 1.92 -25.67
CA THR A 129 8.26 1.51 -25.47
C THR A 129 8.14 0.08 -25.99
N PRO A 130 7.75 -0.92 -25.18
CA PRO A 130 7.47 -2.24 -25.71
C PRO A 130 6.31 -2.11 -26.70
N GLU A 131 6.49 -2.65 -27.91
CA GLU A 131 5.48 -2.55 -28.96
C GLU A 131 4.15 -3.17 -28.52
N SER A 132 3.03 -2.64 -29.03
CA SER A 132 1.68 -3.12 -28.72
C SER A 132 1.35 -4.46 -29.39
N GLY A 133 2.20 -5.48 -29.18
CA GLY A 133 2.05 -6.84 -29.68
C GLY A 133 1.55 -7.79 -28.59
N LYS A 134 0.29 -8.22 -28.70
CA LYS A 134 -0.42 -9.11 -27.73
C LYS A 134 -0.51 -8.53 -26.31
N ARG A 135 -1.41 -7.55 -26.14
CA ARG A 135 -1.98 -7.23 -24.81
C ARG A 135 -2.54 -8.52 -24.19
N GLY A 136 -2.25 -8.77 -22.91
CA GLY A 136 -2.68 -10.00 -22.23
C GLY A 136 -4.19 -10.13 -22.07
N ALA A 137 -4.62 -11.25 -21.49
CA ALA A 137 -6.01 -11.42 -21.10
C ALA A 137 -6.37 -10.38 -20.00
N PRO A 138 -7.60 -9.84 -20.00
CA PRO A 138 -7.95 -8.62 -19.25
C PRO A 138 -7.72 -8.75 -17.74
N ASN A 139 -7.61 -7.60 -17.07
CA ASN A 139 -7.40 -7.45 -15.64
C ASN A 139 -8.38 -8.35 -14.86
N ALA A 140 -7.86 -9.16 -13.94
CA ALA A 140 -8.67 -10.00 -13.08
C ALA A 140 -9.13 -9.22 -11.86
N THR A 141 -10.39 -9.41 -11.49
CA THR A 141 -10.99 -8.93 -10.24
C THR A 141 -11.47 -10.11 -9.42
N LEU A 142 -11.64 -9.90 -8.12
CA LEU A 142 -12.33 -10.81 -7.20
C LEU A 142 -13.39 -10.02 -6.45
N LEU A 143 -14.53 -10.67 -6.18
CA LEU A 143 -15.48 -10.18 -5.20
C LEU A 143 -14.93 -10.48 -3.79
N PRO A 144 -15.14 -9.62 -2.78
CA PRO A 144 -14.72 -9.86 -1.39
C PRO A 144 -15.20 -11.22 -0.86
N GLU A 145 -16.41 -11.63 -1.21
CA GLU A 145 -17.01 -12.89 -0.78
C GLU A 145 -16.28 -14.11 -1.32
N ALA A 146 -15.49 -13.98 -2.40
CA ALA A 146 -14.65 -15.04 -2.96
C ALA A 146 -13.33 -15.24 -2.19
N ILE A 147 -13.02 -14.38 -1.20
CA ILE A 147 -11.83 -14.45 -0.35
C ILE A 147 -12.18 -15.16 0.98
N SER A 148 -11.33 -16.11 1.39
CA SER A 148 -11.59 -17.04 2.50
C SER A 148 -11.57 -16.35 3.85
N GLY A 149 -12.71 -16.31 4.54
CA GLY A 149 -12.82 -15.67 5.85
C GLY A 149 -12.93 -14.15 5.81
N PHE A 150 -13.08 -13.52 4.63
CA PHE A 150 -13.06 -12.06 4.45
C PHE A 150 -13.99 -11.32 5.41
N GLU A 151 -15.19 -11.86 5.58
CA GLU A 151 -16.22 -11.37 6.50
C GLU A 151 -15.78 -11.28 7.97
N ASN A 152 -14.69 -11.97 8.35
CA ASN A 152 -14.08 -11.97 9.69
C ASN A 152 -12.78 -11.15 9.79
N TYR A 153 -12.31 -10.53 8.70
CA TYR A 153 -11.11 -9.68 8.73
C TYR A 153 -11.39 -8.39 9.51
N PRO A 154 -10.37 -7.71 10.08
CA PRO A 154 -10.57 -6.42 10.75
C PRO A 154 -11.28 -5.41 9.82
N PRO A 155 -12.22 -4.58 10.29
CA PRO A 155 -13.00 -3.70 9.40
C PRO A 155 -12.17 -2.77 8.51
N LYS A 156 -11.00 -2.30 8.99
CA LYS A 156 -10.06 -1.54 8.17
C LYS A 156 -9.42 -2.36 7.05
N VAL A 157 -9.11 -3.64 7.30
CA VAL A 157 -8.61 -4.57 6.29
C VAL A 157 -9.71 -4.88 5.28
N GLN A 158 -10.96 -5.08 5.71
CA GLN A 158 -12.10 -5.22 4.79
C GLN A 158 -12.25 -3.99 3.87
N GLN A 159 -12.15 -2.78 4.43
CA GLN A 159 -12.13 -1.54 3.64
C GLN A 159 -10.94 -1.51 2.66
N LEU A 160 -9.72 -1.70 3.15
CA LEU A 160 -8.48 -1.65 2.35
C LEU A 160 -8.56 -2.59 1.13
N LEU A 161 -8.96 -3.84 1.37
CA LEU A 161 -9.03 -4.84 0.31
C LEU A 161 -10.20 -4.57 -0.64
N SER A 162 -11.31 -3.98 -0.17
CA SER A 162 -12.41 -3.53 -1.05
C SER A 162 -11.97 -2.39 -1.97
N SER A 163 -11.30 -1.37 -1.43
CA SER A 163 -10.70 -0.27 -2.22
C SER A 163 -9.67 -0.79 -3.23
N ALA A 164 -8.83 -1.75 -2.82
CA ALA A 164 -7.83 -2.38 -3.68
C ALA A 164 -8.46 -3.19 -4.83
N LEU A 165 -9.54 -3.93 -4.55
CA LEU A 165 -10.26 -4.73 -5.55
C LEU A 165 -11.07 -3.86 -6.51
N GLU A 166 -11.67 -2.77 -6.05
CA GLU A 166 -12.44 -1.86 -6.92
C GLU A 166 -11.56 -1.29 -8.05
N LEU A 167 -10.32 -0.91 -7.77
CA LEU A 167 -9.36 -0.43 -8.78
C LEU A 167 -9.10 -1.45 -9.89
N THR A 168 -9.18 -2.77 -9.62
CA THR A 168 -9.02 -3.81 -10.65
C THR A 168 -10.15 -3.81 -11.68
N THR A 169 -11.34 -3.30 -11.33
CA THR A 169 -12.49 -3.20 -12.25
C THR A 169 -12.37 -2.04 -13.24
N ARG A 170 -11.44 -1.10 -13.00
CA ARG A 170 -11.25 0.12 -13.80
C ARG A 170 -10.42 -0.07 -15.08
N ASN A 171 -9.96 -1.30 -15.37
CA ASN A 171 -9.13 -1.65 -16.53
C ASN A 171 -7.91 -0.71 -16.68
N LEU A 172 -7.12 -0.58 -15.60
CA LEU A 172 -5.94 0.27 -15.55
C LEU A 172 -4.71 -0.51 -16.01
N ASP A 173 -3.92 0.05 -16.92
CA ASP A 173 -2.66 -0.51 -17.39
C ASP A 173 -1.53 -0.37 -16.34
N TYR A 174 -0.36 -0.98 -16.58
CA TYR A 174 0.83 -0.70 -15.77
C TYR A 174 1.50 0.57 -16.29
N LYS A 175 1.82 1.50 -15.39
CA LYS A 175 2.38 2.80 -15.77
C LYS A 175 3.47 3.22 -14.80
N TYR A 176 4.71 2.92 -15.17
CA TYR A 176 5.91 3.25 -14.41
C TYR A 176 5.93 4.74 -14.00
N GLY A 177 6.10 5.03 -12.71
CA GLY A 177 6.07 6.38 -12.15
C GLY A 177 4.67 6.86 -11.72
N SER A 178 3.59 6.18 -12.11
CA SER A 178 2.21 6.59 -11.75
C SER A 178 1.72 5.97 -10.44
N ALA A 179 1.05 6.80 -9.64
CA ALA A 179 0.30 6.40 -8.45
C ALA A 179 -1.15 6.94 -8.46
N ASP A 180 -1.63 7.39 -9.62
CA ASP A 180 -2.96 7.97 -9.77
C ASP A 180 -3.73 7.18 -10.84
N PRO A 181 -4.88 6.55 -10.51
CA PRO A 181 -5.67 5.79 -11.48
C PRO A 181 -6.23 6.68 -12.61
N GLY A 182 -6.37 8.00 -12.40
CA GLY A 182 -6.75 8.97 -13.43
C GLY A 182 -5.76 9.06 -14.59
N ASN A 183 -4.50 8.62 -14.40
CA ASN A 183 -3.50 8.50 -15.46
C ASN A 183 -3.69 7.28 -16.37
N GLY A 184 -4.75 6.50 -16.20
CA GLY A 184 -5.05 5.28 -16.97
C GLY A 184 -4.22 4.05 -16.57
N GLY A 185 -3.35 4.19 -15.57
CA GLY A 185 -2.46 3.12 -15.13
C GLY A 185 -1.60 3.51 -13.93
N MET A 186 -1.03 2.52 -13.25
CA MET A 186 -0.29 2.67 -11.99
C MET A 186 0.96 1.77 -11.99
N ASP A 187 1.99 2.10 -11.22
CA ASP A 187 3.06 1.15 -10.89
C ASP A 187 2.81 0.42 -9.56
N CYS A 188 3.59 -0.64 -9.29
CA CYS A 188 3.40 -1.53 -8.15
C CYS A 188 3.38 -0.77 -6.79
N SER A 189 4.39 0.08 -6.56
CA SER A 189 4.45 0.93 -5.36
C SER A 189 3.42 2.05 -5.36
N GLY A 190 3.02 2.54 -6.54
CA GLY A 190 2.03 3.59 -6.71
C GLY A 190 0.61 3.13 -6.41
N PHE A 191 0.27 1.89 -6.76
CA PHE A 191 -0.95 1.22 -6.31
C PHE A 191 -0.99 1.11 -4.77
N VAL A 192 0.08 0.59 -4.17
CA VAL A 192 0.20 0.43 -2.71
C VAL A 192 0.08 1.79 -2.00
N TYR A 193 0.79 2.81 -2.49
CA TYR A 193 0.70 4.18 -2.00
C TYR A 193 -0.74 4.72 -2.07
N PHE A 194 -1.40 4.58 -3.22
CA PHE A 194 -2.73 5.12 -3.45
C PHE A 194 -3.78 4.49 -2.54
N VAL A 195 -3.86 3.16 -2.49
CA VAL A 195 -4.86 2.44 -1.68
C VAL A 195 -4.68 2.79 -0.20
N LEU A 196 -3.45 2.72 0.31
CA LEU A 196 -3.18 3.05 1.71
C LEU A 196 -3.48 4.51 2.05
N LYS A 197 -3.16 5.46 1.16
CA LYS A 197 -3.50 6.89 1.36
C LYS A 197 -5.01 7.14 1.29
N HIS A 198 -5.72 6.46 0.39
CA HIS A 198 -7.17 6.55 0.27
C HIS A 198 -7.86 6.10 1.56
N ASP A 199 -7.43 4.96 2.12
CA ASP A 199 -8.01 4.38 3.33
C ASP A 199 -7.39 4.93 4.64
N GLY A 200 -6.80 6.13 4.57
CA GLY A 200 -6.42 6.93 5.74
C GLY A 200 -5.10 6.55 6.42
N VAL A 201 -4.21 5.79 5.78
CA VAL A 201 -2.89 5.47 6.32
C VAL A 201 -1.92 6.63 6.09
N GLU A 202 -1.45 7.23 7.18
CA GLU A 202 -0.50 8.34 7.16
C GLU A 202 0.93 7.88 6.82
N ASP A 203 1.79 8.82 6.40
CA ASP A 203 3.23 8.65 6.10
C ASP A 203 3.67 7.53 5.13
N VAL A 204 2.75 6.81 4.48
CA VAL A 204 3.03 5.82 3.42
C VAL A 204 3.96 6.41 2.36
N PRO A 205 5.17 5.84 2.15
CA PRO A 205 6.10 6.32 1.13
C PRO A 205 5.67 5.96 -0.30
N ARG A 206 6.24 6.67 -1.28
CA ARG A 206 5.86 6.52 -2.70
C ARG A 206 6.54 5.34 -3.38
N ASP A 207 7.77 5.00 -2.99
CA ASP A 207 8.57 3.94 -3.62
C ASP A 207 8.55 2.62 -2.82
N SER A 208 8.70 1.48 -3.51
CA SER A 208 8.68 0.15 -2.89
C SER A 208 9.84 -0.11 -1.91
N SER A 209 11.02 0.47 -2.12
CA SER A 209 12.14 0.38 -1.17
C SER A 209 11.91 1.27 0.05
N GLU A 210 11.32 2.45 -0.14
CA GLU A 210 10.92 3.30 0.98
C GLU A 210 9.78 2.68 1.81
N GLN A 211 8.77 2.09 1.17
CA GLN A 211 7.68 1.34 1.82
C GLN A 211 8.23 0.18 2.66
N TYR A 212 9.18 -0.58 2.11
CA TYR A 212 9.91 -1.62 2.83
C TYR A 212 10.72 -1.05 4.03
N ILE A 213 11.47 0.04 3.83
CA ILE A 213 12.23 0.71 4.91
C ILE A 213 11.30 1.19 6.02
N TRP A 214 10.16 1.77 5.67
CA TRP A 214 9.14 2.27 6.61
C TRP A 214 8.61 1.16 7.51
N LEU A 215 8.12 0.05 6.94
CA LEU A 215 7.60 -1.07 7.73
C LEU A 215 8.70 -1.84 8.48
N ARG A 216 9.92 -1.92 7.93
CA ARG A 216 11.08 -2.48 8.64
C ARG A 216 11.48 -1.61 9.84
N ARG A 217 11.47 -0.28 9.71
CA ARG A 217 11.70 0.67 10.82
C ARG A 217 10.59 0.65 11.86
N ALA A 218 9.36 0.31 11.48
CA ALA A 218 8.25 0.08 12.40
C ALA A 218 8.32 -1.28 13.13
N GLY A 219 9.32 -2.13 12.84
CA GLY A 219 9.44 -3.46 13.43
C GLY A 219 8.34 -4.43 12.98
N LYS A 220 7.87 -4.31 11.73
CA LYS A 220 6.74 -5.08 11.19
C LYS A 220 7.07 -5.97 9.99
N PHE A 221 8.33 -6.03 9.57
CA PHE A 221 8.77 -6.82 8.43
C PHE A 221 9.24 -8.22 8.85
N GLU A 222 8.60 -9.24 8.29
CA GLU A 222 8.93 -10.66 8.44
C GLU A 222 9.76 -11.14 7.23
N PRO A 223 11.03 -11.53 7.40
CA PRO A 223 11.88 -12.01 6.32
C PRO A 223 11.47 -13.42 5.86
N VAL A 224 11.53 -13.66 4.55
CA VAL A 224 11.39 -15.01 3.98
C VAL A 224 12.65 -15.34 3.20
N VAL A 225 13.21 -16.52 3.50
CA VAL A 225 14.44 -17.08 2.90
C VAL A 225 14.14 -18.37 2.15
N GLY A 226 13.09 -19.11 2.55
CA GLY A 226 12.60 -20.27 1.84
C GLY A 226 12.08 -19.97 0.43
N GLN A 227 11.99 -21.02 -0.39
CA GLN A 227 11.58 -20.96 -1.80
C GLN A 227 10.21 -21.63 -2.06
N LYS A 228 9.48 -21.98 -1.00
CA LYS A 228 8.13 -22.56 -1.06
C LYS A 228 7.15 -21.70 -0.28
N ASP A 229 5.87 -21.67 -0.68
CA ASP A 229 4.83 -20.95 0.08
C ASP A 229 4.17 -21.82 1.16
N ASP A 230 4.50 -23.10 1.26
CA ASP A 230 4.04 -24.01 2.32
C ASP A 230 4.94 -24.01 3.58
N SER A 231 5.93 -23.11 3.67
CA SER A 231 6.81 -22.99 4.84
C SER A 231 6.16 -22.21 5.99
N PHE A 232 6.62 -22.52 7.22
CA PHE A 232 6.25 -21.84 8.47
C PHE A 232 6.50 -20.33 8.44
N GLU A 233 7.39 -19.85 7.56
CA GLU A 233 7.68 -18.44 7.37
C GLU A 233 6.43 -17.64 6.96
N PHE A 234 5.40 -18.31 6.44
CA PHE A 234 4.11 -17.73 6.05
C PHE A 234 3.00 -17.86 7.10
N ASP A 235 3.26 -18.42 8.29
CA ASP A 235 2.23 -18.62 9.32
C ASP A 235 1.73 -17.29 9.92
N ASN A 236 2.57 -16.25 9.91
CA ASN A 236 2.20 -14.90 10.35
C ASN A 236 1.52 -14.05 9.26
N LEU A 237 1.56 -14.44 7.98
CA LEU A 237 1.10 -13.62 6.84
C LEU A 237 -0.42 -13.42 6.85
N LYS A 238 -0.87 -12.16 6.91
CA LYS A 238 -2.27 -11.76 7.08
C LYS A 238 -2.79 -10.92 5.91
N PRO A 239 -4.08 -11.06 5.54
CA PRO A 239 -4.73 -10.17 4.57
C PRO A 239 -4.49 -8.69 4.91
N GLY A 240 -4.12 -7.89 3.92
CA GLY A 240 -3.69 -6.49 4.08
C GLY A 240 -2.18 -6.29 4.22
N ASP A 241 -1.39 -7.34 4.45
CA ASP A 241 0.07 -7.25 4.50
C ASP A 241 0.68 -6.85 3.15
N LEU A 242 1.80 -6.10 3.19
CA LEU A 242 2.59 -5.81 2.00
C LEU A 242 3.58 -6.94 1.71
N LEU A 243 3.64 -7.36 0.44
CA LEU A 243 4.52 -8.40 -0.08
C LEU A 243 5.65 -7.74 -0.90
N PHE A 244 6.92 -8.09 -0.68
CA PHE A 244 8.06 -7.44 -1.33
C PHE A 244 8.95 -8.38 -2.15
N TRP A 245 9.39 -7.92 -3.33
CA TRP A 245 10.37 -8.62 -4.18
C TRP A 245 11.53 -7.70 -4.59
N THR A 246 12.71 -8.28 -4.78
CA THR A 246 13.80 -7.73 -5.58
C THR A 246 13.77 -8.33 -7.00
N GLY A 247 14.60 -7.81 -7.90
CA GLY A 247 14.96 -8.49 -9.15
C GLY A 247 13.88 -8.58 -10.24
N THR A 248 12.73 -7.90 -10.11
CA THR A 248 11.72 -7.84 -11.20
C THR A 248 12.14 -6.93 -12.36
N TYR A 249 13.14 -6.07 -12.17
CA TYR A 249 13.86 -5.32 -13.20
C TYR A 249 15.21 -4.85 -12.62
N ALA A 250 16.16 -4.50 -13.49
CA ALA A 250 17.49 -4.07 -13.06
C ALA A 250 17.48 -2.64 -12.48
N ILE A 251 18.00 -2.47 -11.26
CA ILE A 251 18.13 -1.17 -10.57
C ILE A 251 19.45 -1.06 -9.81
N LYS A 252 19.84 0.17 -9.46
CA LYS A 252 21.01 0.48 -8.62
C LYS A 252 20.58 1.29 -7.39
N ARG A 253 20.04 0.61 -6.38
CA ARG A 253 19.71 1.17 -5.06
C ARG A 253 19.80 0.10 -3.97
N ASP A 254 19.89 0.54 -2.72
CA ASP A 254 19.90 -0.30 -1.53
C ASP A 254 18.80 0.18 -0.57
N PRO A 255 17.87 -0.68 -0.08
CA PRO A 255 17.68 -2.08 -0.48
C PRO A 255 17.13 -2.18 -1.92
N PRO A 256 17.52 -3.19 -2.72
CA PRO A 256 17.12 -3.32 -4.12
C PRO A 256 15.70 -3.88 -4.33
N ILE A 257 14.73 -3.44 -3.51
CA ILE A 257 13.32 -3.80 -3.68
C ILE A 257 12.83 -3.21 -5.00
N THR A 258 12.29 -4.05 -5.88
CA THR A 258 11.77 -3.66 -7.21
C THR A 258 10.25 -3.71 -7.27
N HIS A 259 9.57 -4.36 -6.32
CA HIS A 259 8.14 -4.62 -6.43
C HIS A 259 7.45 -4.74 -5.06
N ALA A 260 6.22 -4.23 -4.98
CA ALA A 260 5.34 -4.34 -3.82
C ALA A 260 3.91 -4.73 -4.27
N MET A 261 3.22 -5.57 -3.50
CA MET A 261 1.82 -5.98 -3.72
C MET A 261 1.09 -6.06 -2.37
N ILE A 262 -0.25 -6.04 -2.35
CA ILE A 262 -1.05 -6.26 -1.13
C ILE A 262 -1.56 -7.71 -1.13
N TYR A 263 -1.38 -8.44 -0.02
CA TYR A 263 -1.91 -9.79 0.13
C TYR A 263 -3.43 -9.77 0.39
N LEU A 264 -4.20 -10.55 -0.37
CA LEU A 264 -5.66 -10.63 -0.21
C LEU A 264 -6.09 -11.73 0.77
N GLY A 265 -5.29 -12.77 0.99
CA GLY A 265 -5.70 -14.02 1.62
C GLY A 265 -5.72 -15.20 0.65
N ARG A 266 -6.67 -16.13 0.84
CA ARG A 266 -6.84 -17.31 -0.04
C ARG A 266 -8.17 -17.28 -0.78
N GLU A 267 -8.20 -17.60 -2.08
CA GLU A 267 -9.44 -17.71 -2.86
C GLU A 267 -10.26 -18.93 -2.38
N LYS A 268 -11.55 -18.74 -2.00
CA LYS A 268 -12.43 -19.80 -1.47
C LYS A 268 -12.56 -21.00 -2.41
N LYS A 269 -12.44 -20.79 -3.72
CA LYS A 269 -12.60 -21.82 -4.76
C LYS A 269 -11.40 -22.76 -4.89
N THR A 270 -10.19 -22.27 -4.65
CA THR A 270 -8.94 -22.99 -4.95
C THR A 270 -8.05 -23.21 -3.73
N GLY A 271 -8.28 -22.48 -2.65
CA GLY A 271 -7.38 -22.40 -1.49
C GLY A 271 -6.05 -21.70 -1.79
N ALA A 272 -5.81 -21.26 -3.04
CA ALA A 272 -4.57 -20.63 -3.45
C ALA A 272 -4.42 -19.24 -2.82
N ARG A 273 -3.20 -18.88 -2.43
CA ARG A 273 -2.86 -17.53 -1.98
C ARG A 273 -2.98 -16.55 -3.15
N VAL A 274 -3.67 -15.44 -2.93
CA VAL A 274 -3.94 -14.40 -3.94
C VAL A 274 -3.53 -13.02 -3.42
N MET A 275 -3.19 -12.14 -4.34
CA MET A 275 -2.69 -10.79 -4.05
C MET A 275 -3.20 -9.79 -5.10
N VAL A 276 -3.21 -8.50 -4.76
CA VAL A 276 -3.67 -7.42 -5.62
C VAL A 276 -2.60 -6.33 -5.74
N GLY A 277 -2.52 -5.71 -6.92
CA GLY A 277 -1.59 -4.62 -7.19
C GLY A 277 -1.46 -4.34 -8.67
N ALA A 278 -0.38 -3.67 -9.06
CA ALA A 278 -0.05 -3.40 -10.45
C ALA A 278 1.18 -4.18 -10.88
N SER A 279 1.09 -4.97 -11.95
CA SER A 279 2.24 -5.70 -12.52
C SER A 279 2.02 -6.08 -13.97
N ASP A 280 3.09 -6.04 -14.77
CA ASP A 280 3.10 -6.66 -16.10
C ASP A 280 3.56 -8.12 -16.03
N GLY A 281 2.87 -9.00 -16.75
CA GLY A 281 3.30 -10.38 -17.04
C GLY A 281 3.17 -11.42 -15.91
N ARG A 282 2.82 -11.02 -14.68
CA ARG A 282 2.43 -11.96 -13.60
C ARG A 282 1.13 -12.68 -13.96
N THR A 283 0.89 -13.86 -13.39
CA THR A 283 -0.30 -14.68 -13.72
C THR A 283 -1.45 -14.52 -12.73
N TYR A 284 -2.68 -14.71 -13.22
CA TYR A 284 -3.82 -15.12 -12.41
C TYR A 284 -4.56 -16.28 -13.10
N GLN A 285 -4.75 -17.39 -12.39
CA GLN A 285 -5.37 -18.62 -12.91
C GLN A 285 -4.74 -19.06 -14.25
N SER A 286 -3.40 -19.12 -14.26
CA SER A 286 -2.54 -19.50 -15.41
C SER A 286 -2.58 -18.58 -16.64
N GLN A 287 -3.33 -17.47 -16.62
CA GLN A 287 -3.29 -16.44 -17.66
C GLN A 287 -2.41 -15.27 -17.21
N GLN A 288 -1.61 -14.68 -18.11
CA GLN A 288 -0.89 -13.45 -17.80
C GLN A 288 -1.86 -12.27 -17.71
N ARG A 289 -1.65 -11.43 -16.69
CA ARG A 289 -2.32 -10.14 -16.48
C ARG A 289 -1.29 -9.01 -16.60
N PHE A 290 -1.78 -7.82 -16.91
CA PHE A 290 -1.00 -6.60 -17.09
C PHE A 290 -1.74 -5.47 -16.36
N GLY A 291 -1.01 -4.49 -15.85
CA GLY A 291 -1.61 -3.42 -15.04
C GLY A 291 -2.24 -3.86 -13.72
N VAL A 292 -3.32 -3.18 -13.31
CA VAL A 292 -3.94 -3.29 -11.99
C VAL A 292 -4.90 -4.47 -11.93
N SER A 293 -4.52 -5.54 -11.23
CA SER A 293 -5.21 -6.83 -11.27
C SER A 293 -5.04 -7.61 -9.96
N VAL A 294 -5.89 -8.61 -9.77
CA VAL A 294 -5.60 -9.77 -8.90
C VAL A 294 -4.57 -10.67 -9.59
N PHE A 295 -3.70 -11.30 -8.80
CA PHE A 295 -2.64 -12.22 -9.23
C PHE A 295 -2.51 -13.42 -8.28
N ASP A 296 -2.00 -14.53 -8.81
CA ASP A 296 -1.59 -15.69 -8.02
C ASP A 296 -0.36 -15.32 -7.17
N PHE A 297 -0.38 -15.55 -5.86
CA PHE A 297 0.87 -15.53 -5.10
C PHE A 297 1.64 -16.82 -5.39
N LYS A 298 2.83 -16.68 -5.97
CA LYS A 298 3.74 -17.77 -6.33
C LYS A 298 5.15 -17.39 -5.94
N MET A 299 5.87 -18.31 -5.32
CA MET A 299 7.29 -18.15 -5.07
C MET A 299 8.06 -18.15 -6.39
N PRO A 300 9.12 -17.33 -6.53
CA PRO A 300 10.07 -17.48 -7.62
C PRO A 300 10.71 -18.87 -7.63
N ARG A 301 11.10 -19.35 -8.81
CA ARG A 301 11.59 -20.73 -8.94
C ARG A 301 12.96 -20.91 -8.29
N ALA A 302 13.12 -22.04 -7.61
CA ALA A 302 14.33 -22.40 -6.87
C ALA A 302 15.57 -22.69 -7.76
N ASP A 303 15.34 -23.04 -9.03
CA ASP A 303 16.37 -23.42 -10.01
C ASP A 303 17.16 -22.24 -10.59
N LYS A 304 16.69 -21.00 -10.37
CA LYS A 304 17.24 -19.78 -10.99
C LYS A 304 17.99 -18.93 -9.97
N GLY A 305 19.27 -18.68 -10.24
CA GLY A 305 20.07 -17.73 -9.49
C GLY A 305 19.58 -16.29 -9.68
N GLU A 306 19.84 -15.42 -8.69
CA GLU A 306 19.43 -14.00 -8.73
C GLU A 306 19.92 -13.27 -9.98
N ILE A 307 21.04 -13.71 -10.57
CA ILE A 307 21.51 -13.34 -11.91
C ILE A 307 21.88 -14.61 -12.67
N GLU A 308 21.36 -14.78 -13.88
CA GLU A 308 21.64 -15.87 -14.82
C GLU A 308 21.57 -15.30 -16.24
N ASP A 309 22.54 -15.60 -17.10
CA ASP A 309 22.72 -14.98 -18.43
C ASP A 309 22.65 -13.44 -18.44
N GLY A 310 23.12 -12.80 -17.36
CA GLY A 310 23.06 -11.34 -17.18
C GLY A 310 21.65 -10.79 -16.91
N LYS A 311 20.63 -11.64 -16.84
CA LYS A 311 19.26 -11.28 -16.48
C LYS A 311 19.07 -11.43 -14.98
N VAL A 312 18.53 -10.40 -14.35
CA VAL A 312 18.15 -10.46 -12.92
C VAL A 312 16.84 -11.25 -12.81
N HIS A 313 16.78 -12.18 -11.86
CA HIS A 313 15.57 -12.95 -11.58
C HIS A 313 14.84 -12.40 -10.34
N PRO A 314 13.48 -12.41 -10.34
CA PRO A 314 12.73 -12.00 -9.16
C PRO A 314 13.04 -12.87 -7.95
N ARG A 315 13.26 -12.26 -6.79
CA ARG A 315 13.35 -12.95 -5.50
C ARG A 315 12.32 -12.36 -4.55
N PHE A 316 11.60 -13.22 -3.82
CA PHE A 316 10.75 -12.79 -2.71
C PHE A 316 11.63 -12.48 -1.49
N VAL A 317 11.36 -11.38 -0.81
CA VAL A 317 12.16 -10.91 0.34
C VAL A 317 11.47 -11.24 1.66
N GLY A 318 10.14 -11.26 1.63
CA GLY A 318 9.27 -11.35 2.80
C GLY A 318 8.10 -10.38 2.71
N TYR A 319 7.42 -10.19 3.83
CA TYR A 319 6.19 -9.42 3.93
C TYR A 319 6.19 -8.51 5.17
N ALA A 320 5.23 -7.61 5.28
CA ALA A 320 5.11 -6.76 6.47
C ALA A 320 3.69 -6.35 6.83
N HIS A 321 3.44 -6.34 8.14
CA HIS A 321 2.20 -5.84 8.75
C HIS A 321 2.15 -4.31 8.72
N ILE A 322 1.00 -3.75 8.37
CA ILE A 322 0.79 -2.30 8.33
C ILE A 322 0.35 -1.81 9.71
N PRO A 323 1.04 -0.84 10.36
CA PRO A 323 0.67 -0.36 11.68
C PRO A 323 -0.76 0.19 11.76
N GLY A 324 -1.58 -0.37 12.63
CA GLY A 324 -2.93 0.14 12.92
C GLY A 324 -4.04 -0.36 11.99
N LEU A 325 -3.77 -1.38 11.18
CA LEU A 325 -4.79 -2.25 10.56
C LEU A 325 -5.07 -3.49 11.43
#